data_AF-A0A7S1C5A3-F1
#
_entry.id   AF-A0A7S1C5A3-F1
#
_cell.length_a   1.000
_cell.length_b   1.000
_cell.length_c   1.000
_cell.angle_alpha   90.00
_cell.angle_beta   90.00
_cell.angle_gamma   90.00
#
_symmetry.space_group_name_H-M   'P 1'
#
loop_
_entity.id
_entity.type
_entity.pdbx_description
1 polymer ?
#
loop_
_entity_poly.entity_id
_entity_poly.type
_entity_poly.pdbx_seq_one_letter_code
_entity_poly.pdbx_strand_id
1 'polypeptide(L)'
;HDAVVRLLTAGNAKVAGLDFSHGVIIEGELRKKRANRMVKWRKKYYVLSKPYGAMFFWTGSRTSVEGVIKKVRFETFLAVRHLPDKQGGRRFDLRVVTGRTMELLAASREDAQRWVSVIRS
;
A
#
# COMPACT_ATOMS: atom_id res chain seq x y z
N HIS A 1 -22.03 31.15 2.50
CA HIS A 1 -21.37 30.80 3.76
C HIS A 1 -21.83 29.40 4.13
N ASP A 2 -21.07 28.37 3.74
CA ASP A 2 -21.24 27.04 4.33
C ASP A 2 -20.03 26.13 4.08
N ALA A 3 -19.70 25.38 5.13
CA ALA A 3 -18.93 24.14 5.18
C ALA A 3 -17.45 24.13 4.74
N VAL A 4 -16.58 24.45 5.71
CA VAL A 4 -15.58 23.52 6.28
C VAL A 4 -15.22 22.30 5.41
N VAL A 5 -14.39 22.50 4.37
CA VAL A 5 -13.64 21.39 3.76
C VAL A 5 -12.28 21.32 4.44
N ARG A 6 -12.29 20.65 5.60
CA ARG A 6 -11.18 19.89 6.22
C ARG A 6 -9.77 20.35 5.84
N LEU A 7 -9.35 21.44 6.46
CA LEU A 7 -7.96 21.81 6.70
C LEU A 7 -7.37 20.88 7.79
N LEU A 8 -7.31 19.57 7.53
CA LEU A 8 -6.76 18.56 8.45
C LEU A 8 -6.03 17.46 7.69
N THR A 9 -4.88 17.76 7.08
CA THR A 9 -3.82 16.75 6.82
C THR A 9 -2.45 17.36 6.47
N ALA A 10 -2.14 18.58 6.90
CA ALA A 10 -0.81 19.18 6.67
C ALA A 10 0.23 18.86 7.77
N GLY A 11 -0.09 17.99 8.75
CA GLY A 11 0.86 17.58 9.78
C GLY A 11 1.61 16.31 9.36
N ASN A 12 2.79 16.46 8.77
CA ASN A 12 3.70 15.38 8.32
C ASN A 12 3.30 14.59 7.07
N ALA A 13 3.06 15.31 5.97
CA ALA A 13 2.99 14.71 4.64
C ALA A 13 4.36 14.32 4.05
N LYS A 14 5.45 14.81 4.66
CA LYS A 14 6.81 14.52 4.21
C LYS A 14 7.38 13.31 4.96
N VAL A 15 7.78 12.29 4.22
CA VAL A 15 8.33 11.04 4.76
C VAL A 15 9.67 10.77 4.08
N ALA A 16 10.76 10.90 4.84
CA ALA A 16 12.13 10.71 4.35
C ALA A 16 12.43 11.45 3.02
N GLY A 17 11.98 12.71 2.90
CA GLY A 17 12.18 13.54 1.71
C GLY A 17 11.16 13.34 0.59
N LEU A 18 10.22 12.40 0.72
CA LEU A 18 9.08 12.23 -0.19
C LEU A 18 7.89 13.06 0.30
N ASP A 19 7.17 13.71 -0.60
CA ASP A 19 6.00 14.53 -0.28
C ASP A 19 4.71 13.82 -0.72
N PHE A 20 3.91 13.38 0.25
CA PHE A 20 2.62 12.72 0.04
C PHE A 20 1.43 13.62 0.40
N SER A 21 1.60 14.94 0.39
CA SER A 21 0.54 15.90 0.73
C SER A 21 -0.59 15.93 -0.29
N HIS A 22 -0.30 15.53 -1.54
CA HIS A 22 -1.26 15.49 -2.62
C HIS A 22 -1.12 14.23 -3.48
N GLY A 23 -2.20 13.85 -4.17
CA GLY A 23 -2.15 12.80 -5.20
C GLY A 23 -1.89 11.37 -4.68
N VAL A 24 -2.07 11.13 -3.38
CA VAL A 24 -2.19 9.78 -2.82
C VAL A 24 -3.51 9.20 -3.29
N ILE A 25 -3.47 8.07 -3.98
CA ILE A 25 -4.64 7.34 -4.48
C ILE A 25 -5.23 6.49 -3.36
N ILE A 26 -4.36 5.77 -2.65
CA ILE A 26 -4.69 4.97 -1.47
C ILE A 26 -3.43 4.80 -0.62
N GLU A 27 -3.60 4.81 0.70
CA GLU A 27 -2.56 4.48 1.65
C GLU A 27 -3.12 3.67 2.81
N GLY A 28 -2.26 2.94 3.50
CA GLY A 28 -2.69 2.15 4.65
C GLY A 28 -1.71 1.06 5.04
N GLU A 29 -2.01 0.43 6.16
CA GLU A 29 -1.24 -0.66 6.69
C GLU A 29 -1.65 -1.98 6.03
N LEU A 30 -0.67 -2.70 5.46
CA LEU A 30 -0.86 -4.06 4.97
C LEU A 30 0.19 -4.96 5.60
N ARG A 31 -0.10 -6.25 5.70
CA ARG A 31 0.93 -7.25 6.00
C ARG A 31 1.42 -7.88 4.70
N LYS A 32 2.74 -7.89 4.50
CA LYS A 32 3.39 -8.57 3.39
C LYS A 32 3.95 -9.91 3.85
N LYS A 33 3.72 -10.97 3.07
CA LYS A 33 4.35 -12.26 3.34
C LYS A 33 5.83 -12.24 2.98
N ARG A 34 6.67 -12.84 3.81
CA ARG A 34 8.07 -13.14 3.46
C ARG A 34 8.13 -14.44 2.66
N ALA A 35 9.04 -14.51 1.70
CA ALA A 35 9.24 -15.71 0.89
C ALA A 35 9.61 -16.93 1.76
N ASN A 36 10.62 -16.82 2.64
CA ASN A 36 11.24 -17.99 3.30
C ASN A 36 11.49 -17.81 4.82
N ARG A 37 10.50 -17.43 5.65
CA ARG A 37 10.72 -17.30 7.11
C ARG A 37 9.58 -17.82 7.99
N MET A 38 9.94 -18.27 9.20
CA MET A 38 9.05 -18.75 10.27
C MET A 38 7.93 -17.74 10.63
N VAL A 39 8.27 -16.45 10.76
CA VAL A 39 7.26 -15.37 10.86
C VAL A 39 6.88 -14.92 9.45
N LYS A 40 5.76 -15.46 8.96
CA LYS A 40 5.34 -15.32 7.55
C LYS A 40 4.92 -13.91 7.19
N TRP A 41 4.19 -13.18 8.03
CA TRP A 41 3.57 -11.89 7.68
C TRP A 41 4.17 -10.73 8.47
N ARG A 42 4.52 -9.63 7.79
CA ARG A 42 5.05 -8.41 8.44
C ARG A 42 4.28 -7.18 8.02
N LYS A 43 3.86 -6.40 9.02
CA LYS A 43 3.22 -5.09 8.84
C LYS A 43 4.16 -4.13 8.11
N LYS A 44 3.60 -3.38 7.18
CA LYS A 44 4.22 -2.32 6.40
C LYS A 44 3.18 -1.24 6.16
N TYR A 45 3.62 0.02 6.07
CA TYR A 45 2.78 1.09 5.55
C TYR A 45 2.97 1.19 4.04
N TYR A 46 1.88 1.31 3.29
CA TYR A 46 1.87 1.41 1.84
C TYR A 46 1.25 2.74 1.41
N VAL A 47 1.80 3.34 0.36
CA VAL A 47 1.27 4.54 -0.28
C VAL A 47 1.31 4.35 -1.78
N LEU A 48 0.16 4.43 -2.43
CA LEU A 48 0.02 4.46 -3.88
C LEU A 48 -0.10 5.92 -4.32
N SER A 49 0.88 6.45 -5.04
CA SER A 49 0.96 7.87 -5.38
C SER A 49 0.95 8.10 -6.89
N LYS A 50 -0.03 8.88 -7.36
CA LYS A 50 -0.17 9.25 -8.78
C LYS A 50 0.97 10.16 -9.26
N PRO A 51 1.35 11.24 -8.54
CA PRO A 51 2.46 12.10 -8.96
C PRO A 51 3.79 11.37 -9.16
N TYR A 52 4.07 10.36 -8.32
CA TYR A 52 5.29 9.57 -8.42
C TYR A 52 5.18 8.36 -9.35
N GLY A 53 3.98 8.05 -9.87
CA GLY A 53 3.71 6.88 -10.69
C GLY A 53 4.14 5.56 -10.01
N ALA A 54 4.00 5.47 -8.69
CA ALA A 54 4.59 4.37 -7.92
C ALA A 54 3.85 4.07 -6.62
N MET A 55 4.02 2.81 -6.17
CA MET A 55 3.74 2.37 -4.82
C MET A 55 5.00 2.42 -3.97
N PHE A 56 4.91 3.06 -2.82
CA PHE A 56 5.94 3.07 -1.79
C PHE A 56 5.52 2.19 -0.62
N PHE A 57 6.47 1.55 0.04
CA PHE A 57 6.20 0.88 1.31
C PHE A 57 7.43 0.78 2.21
N TRP A 58 7.19 0.80 3.52
CA TRP A 58 8.23 0.73 4.55
C TRP A 58 7.75 0.02 5.82
N THR A 59 8.67 -0.34 6.72
CA THR A 59 8.30 -0.77 8.08
C THR A 59 8.04 0.47 8.92
N GLY A 60 6.96 0.49 9.71
CA GLY A 60 6.59 1.62 10.54
C GLY A 60 5.14 2.02 10.34
N SER A 61 4.87 3.32 10.41
CA SER A 61 3.55 3.94 10.30
C SER A 61 3.57 5.04 9.22
N ARG A 62 2.45 5.75 9.05
CA ARG A 62 2.36 6.92 8.17
C ARG A 62 3.45 7.97 8.44
N THR A 63 3.79 8.18 9.72
CA THR A 63 4.68 9.26 10.17
C THR A 63 6.06 8.77 10.61
N SER A 64 6.31 7.46 10.61
CA SER A 64 7.58 6.88 11.04
C SER A 64 8.07 5.81 10.07
N VAL A 65 9.36 5.90 9.70
CA VAL A 65 10.04 4.97 8.80
C VAL A 65 11.14 4.24 9.55
N GLU A 66 11.03 2.93 9.61
CA GLU A 66 12.07 2.05 10.10
C GLU A 66 12.78 1.37 8.91
N GLY A 67 14.04 1.75 8.71
CA GLY A 67 14.89 1.23 7.64
C GLY A 67 14.60 1.87 6.28
N VAL A 68 14.52 1.04 5.23
CA VAL A 68 14.46 1.53 3.84
C VAL A 68 13.02 1.60 3.31
N ILE A 69 12.71 2.70 2.62
CA ILE A 69 11.52 2.80 1.78
C ILE A 69 11.77 2.03 0.49
N LYS A 70 10.83 1.17 0.11
CA LYS A 70 10.83 0.48 -1.17
C LYS A 70 9.87 1.17 -2.12
N LYS A 71 10.26 1.28 -3.40
CA LYS A 71 9.47 1.85 -4.49
C LYS A 71 9.20 0.78 -5.54
N VAL A 72 7.98 0.72 -6.03
CA VAL A 72 7.55 -0.14 -7.15
C VAL A 72 6.77 0.72 -8.12
N ARG A 73 7.29 0.92 -9.33
CA ARG A 73 6.65 1.77 -10.34
C ARG A 73 5.41 1.09 -10.93
N PHE A 74 4.39 1.88 -11.28
CA PHE A 74 3.14 1.36 -11.86
C PHE A 74 3.38 0.59 -13.16
N GLU A 75 4.34 1.04 -13.99
CA GLU A 75 4.76 0.34 -15.22
C GLU A 75 5.19 -1.12 -14.99
N THR A 76 5.57 -1.46 -13.75
CA THR A 76 5.97 -2.83 -13.39
C THR A 76 4.80 -3.66 -12.87
N PHE A 77 3.61 -3.10 -12.69
CA PHE A 77 2.44 -3.85 -12.24
C PHE A 77 1.92 -4.70 -13.38
N LEU A 78 1.82 -6.01 -13.15
CA LEU A 78 1.41 -6.96 -14.18
C LEU A 78 -0.02 -7.46 -13.93
N ALA A 79 -0.35 -7.80 -12.69
CA ALA A 79 -1.69 -8.27 -12.33
C ALA A 79 -1.94 -8.10 -10.85
N VAL A 80 -3.20 -7.87 -10.48
CA VAL A 80 -3.65 -7.90 -9.08
C VAL A 80 -4.86 -8.83 -8.94
N ARG A 81 -4.82 -9.72 -7.95
CA ARG A 81 -5.83 -10.75 -7.73
C ARG A 81 -6.27 -10.79 -6.28
N HIS A 82 -7.56 -10.54 -6.03
CA HIS A 82 -8.20 -10.79 -4.75
C HIS A 82 -8.35 -12.31 -4.52
N LEU A 83 -8.13 -12.78 -3.30
CA LEU A 83 -8.24 -14.17 -2.91
C LEU A 83 -9.32 -14.31 -1.79
N PRO A 84 -10.62 -14.39 -2.16
CA PRO A 84 -11.71 -14.35 -1.20
C PRO A 84 -11.69 -15.52 -0.20
N ASP A 85 -11.21 -16.70 -0.61
CA ASP A 85 -11.20 -17.89 0.24
C ASP A 85 -9.95 -18.00 1.12
N LYS A 86 -9.08 -16.98 1.13
CA LYS A 86 -7.83 -16.98 1.89
C LYS A 86 -7.87 -15.90 2.98
N GLN A 87 -7.54 -16.32 4.20
CA GLN A 87 -7.39 -15.42 5.35
C GLN A 87 -8.66 -14.59 5.66
N GLY A 88 -9.85 -15.20 5.46
CA GLY A 88 -11.14 -14.52 5.62
C GLY A 88 -11.39 -13.44 4.56
N GLY A 89 -10.92 -13.66 3.33
CA GLY A 89 -11.07 -12.70 2.22
C GLY A 89 -10.18 -11.47 2.29
N ARG A 90 -9.23 -11.42 3.21
CA ARG A 90 -8.34 -10.27 3.41
C ARG A 90 -7.10 -10.28 2.51
N ARG A 91 -6.89 -11.37 1.79
CA ARG A 91 -5.66 -11.59 1.03
C ARG A 91 -5.82 -11.16 -0.42
N PHE A 92 -4.78 -10.54 -0.97
CA PHE A 92 -4.63 -10.33 -2.39
C PHE A 92 -3.16 -10.46 -2.81
N ASP A 93 -2.92 -10.78 -4.08
CA ASP A 93 -1.58 -10.88 -4.66
C ASP A 93 -1.40 -9.78 -5.70
N LEU A 94 -0.27 -9.06 -5.63
CA LEU A 94 0.19 -8.14 -6.69
C LEU A 94 1.40 -8.76 -7.40
N ARG A 95 1.26 -9.09 -8.68
CA ARG A 95 2.35 -9.55 -9.55
C ARG A 95 2.99 -8.36 -10.22
N VAL A 96 4.32 -8.34 -10.24
CA VAL A 96 5.11 -7.35 -10.97
C VAL A 96 5.92 -8.02 -12.09
N VAL A 97 6.27 -7.25 -13.13
CA VAL A 97 6.95 -7.71 -14.36
C VAL A 97 8.24 -8.48 -14.08
N THR A 98 8.93 -8.20 -12.97
CA THR A 98 10.13 -8.94 -12.52
C THR A 98 9.87 -10.41 -12.11
N GLY A 99 8.67 -10.95 -12.34
CA GLY A 99 8.25 -12.29 -11.93
C GLY A 99 7.95 -12.42 -10.44
N ARG A 100 8.17 -11.37 -9.65
CA ARG A 100 7.92 -11.37 -8.20
C ARG A 100 6.43 -11.18 -7.92
N THR A 101 5.90 -11.96 -6.97
CA THR A 101 4.55 -11.78 -6.43
C THR A 101 4.63 -11.24 -5.01
N MET A 102 3.96 -10.12 -4.77
CA MET A 102 3.73 -9.59 -3.43
C MET A 102 2.42 -10.17 -2.90
N GLU A 103 2.52 -11.14 -1.99
CA GLU A 103 1.37 -11.62 -1.22
C GLU A 103 1.08 -10.61 -0.09
N LEU A 104 -0.10 -10.00 -0.13
CA LEU A 104 -0.53 -8.91 0.76
C LEU A 104 -1.80 -9.31 1.52
N LEU A 105 -1.91 -8.79 2.74
CA LEU A 105 -3.02 -9.05 3.65
C LEU A 105 -3.50 -7.72 4.25
N ALA A 106 -4.74 -7.37 3.98
CA ALA A 106 -5.42 -6.17 4.45
C ALA A 106 -6.03 -6.36 5.84
N ALA A 107 -6.58 -5.29 6.42
CA ALA A 107 -7.23 -5.35 7.73
C ALA A 107 -8.56 -6.14 7.68
N SER A 108 -9.34 -5.95 6.61
CA SER A 108 -10.63 -6.60 6.36
C SER A 108 -10.78 -7.04 4.90
N ARG A 109 -11.87 -7.75 4.57
CA ARG A 109 -12.18 -8.19 3.22
C ARG A 109 -12.46 -6.99 2.31
N GLU A 110 -13.21 -6.03 2.82
CA GLU A 110 -13.60 -4.79 2.16
C GLU A 110 -12.37 -3.95 1.87
N ASP A 111 -11.42 -3.87 2.81
CA ASP A 111 -10.14 -3.19 2.61
C ASP A 111 -9.31 -3.87 1.51
N ALA A 112 -9.25 -5.21 1.50
CA ALA A 112 -8.59 -5.95 0.41
C ALA A 112 -9.23 -5.67 -0.96
N GLN A 113 -10.56 -5.64 -1.04
CA GLN A 113 -11.29 -5.32 -2.26
C GLN A 113 -11.03 -3.88 -2.72
N ARG A 114 -10.98 -2.92 -1.78
CA ARG A 114 -10.64 -1.53 -2.07
C ARG A 114 -9.26 -1.41 -2.69
N TRP A 115 -8.24 -2.04 -2.09
CA TRP A 115 -6.89 -2.06 -2.65
C TRP A 115 -6.84 -2.69 -4.04
N VAL A 116 -7.50 -3.84 -4.24
CA VAL A 116 -7.53 -4.52 -5.53
C VAL A 116 -8.22 -3.67 -6.60
N SER A 117 -9.35 -3.04 -6.26
CA SER A 117 -10.09 -2.16 -7.18
C SER A 117 -9.24 -0.97 -7.62
N VAL A 118 -8.60 -0.28 -6.66
CA VAL A 118 -7.76 0.90 -6.93
C VAL A 118 -6.49 0.56 -7.72
N ILE A 119 -5.90 -0.62 -7.50
CA ILE A 119 -4.69 -1.02 -8.26
C ILE A 119 -5.04 -1.40 -9.72
N ARG A 120 -6.30 -1.79 -10.00
CA ARG A 120 -6.73 -2.17 -11.36
C ARG A 120 -7.11 -0.98 -12.25
N SER A 121 -7.50 0.15 -11.66
CA SER A 121 -7.89 1.36 -12.40
C SER A 121 -6.68 2.09 -12.96
#